data_AF-A0A210PR19-F1
#
_entry.id   AF-A0A210PR19-F1
#
_cell.length_a   1.000
_cell.length_b   1.000
_cell.length_c   1.000
_cell.angle_alpha   90.00
_cell.angle_beta   90.00
_cell.angle_gamma   90.00
#
_symmetry.space_group_name_H-M   'P 1'
#
loop_
_entity.id
_entity.type
_entity.pdbx_description
1 polymer ?
#
loop_
_entity_poly.entity_id
_entity_poly.type
_entity_poly.pdbx_seq_one_letter_code
_entity_poly.pdbx_strand_id
1 'polypeptide(L)'
;MAALGDFQSDFQMNLSAAKRALGIDFELKEKQLEALESLYNGNDTIVVVPTGFGKSLIFQLLPWLMQGKFKRADPMIVIIATPLNSIMHDQVQSLAKRGVSACYLDITGSSGNTYDYKR
;
A
#
# COMPACT_ATOMS: atom_id res chain seq x y z
N MET A 1 13.25 -27.14 -1.15
CA MET A 1 11.81 -27.31 -0.83
C MET A 1 11.40 -26.57 0.45
N ALA A 2 12.23 -26.54 1.52
CA ALA A 2 11.95 -25.77 2.75
C ALA A 2 11.90 -24.24 2.56
N ALA A 3 12.89 -23.64 1.88
CA ALA A 3 12.98 -22.18 1.72
C ALA A 3 11.81 -21.52 0.98
N LEU A 4 11.17 -22.23 0.03
CA LEU A 4 9.96 -21.76 -0.66
C LEU A 4 8.74 -21.78 0.26
N GLY A 5 8.66 -22.73 1.19
CA GLY A 5 7.61 -22.79 2.20
C GLY A 5 7.75 -21.68 3.26
N ASP A 6 8.98 -21.37 3.65
CA ASP A 6 9.28 -20.30 4.61
C ASP A 6 8.92 -18.92 4.03
N PHE A 7 9.24 -18.67 2.76
CA PHE A 7 8.83 -17.44 2.08
C PHE A 7 7.31 -17.30 1.99
N GLN A 8 6.62 -18.33 1.50
CA GLN A 8 5.18 -18.22 1.24
C GLN A 8 4.40 -18.03 2.55
N SER A 9 4.84 -18.68 3.64
CA SER A 9 4.23 -18.50 4.95
C SER A 9 4.46 -17.10 5.53
N ASP A 10 5.68 -16.56 5.42
CA ASP A 10 6.02 -15.20 5.87
C ASP A 10 5.24 -14.13 5.07
N PHE A 11 5.20 -14.26 3.74
CA PHE A 11 4.44 -13.36 2.88
C PHE A 11 2.95 -13.35 3.25
N GLN A 12 2.32 -14.52 3.39
CA GLN A 12 0.89 -14.62 3.71
C GLN A 12 0.56 -14.07 5.11
N MET A 13 1.43 -14.28 6.09
CA MET A 13 1.30 -13.68 7.42
C MET A 13 1.33 -12.15 7.36
N ASN A 14 2.32 -11.58 6.66
CA ASN A 14 2.49 -10.13 6.54
C ASN A 14 1.38 -9.49 5.68
N LEU A 15 0.91 -10.19 4.65
CA LEU A 15 -0.23 -9.75 3.83
C LEU A 15 -1.52 -9.70 4.66
N SER A 16 -1.75 -10.69 5.51
CA SER A 16 -2.91 -10.73 6.41
C SER A 16 -2.89 -9.55 7.40
N ALA A 17 -1.72 -9.24 7.96
CA ALA A 17 -1.53 -8.06 8.81
C ALA A 17 -1.79 -6.75 8.05
N ALA A 18 -1.31 -6.64 6.80
CA ALA A 18 -1.53 -5.47 5.95
C ALA A 18 -3.02 -5.27 5.59
N LYS A 19 -3.74 -6.35 5.23
CA LYS A 19 -5.19 -6.31 4.99
C LYS A 19 -5.94 -5.79 6.21
N ARG A 20 -5.59 -6.30 7.41
CA ARG A 20 -6.17 -5.87 8.68
C ARG A 20 -5.92 -4.39 8.97
N ALA A 21 -4.68 -3.93 8.77
CA ALA A 21 -4.31 -2.54 9.00
C ALA A 21 -5.01 -1.56 8.04
N LEU A 22 -5.23 -1.98 6.79
CA LEU A 22 -5.98 -1.20 5.80
C LEU A 22 -7.51 -1.27 6.02
N GLY A 23 -7.99 -2.19 6.86
CA GLY A 23 -9.42 -2.38 7.13
C GLY A 23 -10.17 -3.06 5.98
N ILE A 24 -9.54 -4.02 5.29
CA ILE A 24 -10.18 -4.82 4.24
C ILE A 24 -10.20 -6.31 4.62
N ASP A 25 -11.28 -6.99 4.23
CA ASP A 25 -11.53 -8.41 4.50
C ASP A 25 -11.69 -9.25 3.22
N PHE A 26 -11.97 -8.62 2.07
CA PHE A 26 -12.10 -9.30 0.79
C PHE A 26 -10.78 -9.83 0.23
N GLU A 27 -10.88 -10.79 -0.70
CA GLU A 27 -9.73 -11.38 -1.37
C GLU A 27 -9.17 -10.51 -2.49
N LEU A 28 -7.85 -10.50 -2.58
CA LEU A 28 -7.14 -9.77 -3.63
C LEU A 28 -7.23 -10.51 -4.96
N LYS A 29 -7.27 -9.75 -6.05
CA LYS A 29 -7.21 -10.32 -7.40
C LYS A 29 -5.83 -10.88 -7.67
N GLU A 30 -5.75 -11.89 -8.52
CA GLU A 30 -4.49 -12.57 -8.90
C GLU A 30 -3.38 -11.59 -9.28
N LYS A 31 -3.65 -10.63 -10.19
CA LYS A 31 -2.64 -9.62 -10.58
C LYS A 31 -2.23 -8.65 -9.48
N GLN A 32 -3.05 -8.45 -8.44
CA GLN A 32 -2.64 -7.68 -7.26
C GLN A 32 -1.69 -8.51 -6.39
N LEU A 33 -1.98 -9.81 -6.21
CA LEU A 33 -1.12 -10.73 -5.46
C LEU A 33 0.23 -10.90 -6.15
N GLU A 34 0.26 -11.18 -7.46
CA GLU A 34 1.50 -11.28 -8.24
C GLU A 34 2.37 -10.03 -8.10
N ALA A 35 1.75 -8.84 -8.18
CA ALA A 35 2.46 -7.59 -8.03
C ALA A 35 3.02 -7.41 -6.61
N LEU A 36 2.24 -7.73 -5.58
CA LEU A 36 2.68 -7.66 -4.19
C LEU A 36 3.79 -8.66 -3.90
N GLU A 37 3.71 -9.90 -4.40
CA GLU A 37 4.77 -10.91 -4.26
C GLU A 37 6.06 -10.48 -4.96
N SER A 38 5.95 -9.93 -6.17
CA SER A 38 7.11 -9.40 -6.91
C SER A 38 7.79 -8.26 -6.15
N LEU A 39 7.02 -7.28 -5.68
CA LEU A 39 7.52 -6.18 -4.84
C LEU A 39 8.10 -6.71 -3.52
N TYR A 40 7.43 -7.68 -2.89
CA TYR A 40 7.88 -8.33 -1.66
C TYR A 40 9.21 -9.05 -1.83
N ASN A 41 9.56 -9.49 -3.02
CA ASN A 41 10.88 -10.02 -3.32
C ASN A 41 11.95 -8.95 -3.56
N GLY A 42 11.56 -7.67 -3.59
CA GLY A 42 12.46 -6.54 -3.87
C GLY A 42 12.65 -6.27 -5.36
N ASN A 43 11.77 -6.79 -6.22
CA ASN A 43 11.86 -6.58 -7.66
C ASN A 43 11.18 -5.28 -8.10
N ASP A 44 11.80 -4.60 -9.07
CA ASP A 44 11.12 -3.55 -9.84
C ASP A 44 9.97 -4.18 -10.64
N THR A 45 8.77 -3.63 -10.49
CA THR A 45 7.54 -4.28 -10.98
C THR A 45 6.72 -3.32 -11.82
N ILE A 46 6.44 -3.69 -13.07
CA ILE A 46 5.49 -3.00 -13.95
C ILE A 46 4.16 -3.75 -13.91
N VAL A 47 3.08 -3.04 -13.54
CA VAL A 47 1.73 -3.61 -13.47
C VAL A 47 0.84 -2.97 -14.53
N VAL A 48 0.36 -3.78 -15.48
CA VAL A 48 -0.58 -3.36 -16.52
C VAL A 48 -1.92 -4.04 -16.29
N VAL A 49 -2.91 -3.25 -15.84
CA VAL A 49 -4.26 -3.72 -15.51
C VAL A 49 -5.29 -2.69 -15.99
N PRO A 50 -6.53 -3.10 -16.32
CA PRO A 50 -7.57 -2.16 -16.76
C PRO A 50 -7.95 -1.16 -15.66
N THR A 51 -8.61 -0.07 -16.06
CA THR A 51 -9.23 0.86 -15.12
C THR A 51 -10.27 0.12 -14.25
N GLY A 52 -10.46 0.57 -13.01
CA GLY A 52 -11.34 -0.11 -12.05
C GLY A 52 -10.81 -1.45 -11.52
N PHE A 53 -9.63 -1.94 -11.96
CA PHE A 53 -9.09 -3.20 -11.45
C PHE A 53 -8.75 -3.15 -9.95
N GLY A 54 -8.52 -1.96 -9.40
CA GLY A 54 -8.12 -1.77 -8.01
C GLY A 54 -6.61 -1.69 -7.82
N LYS A 55 -5.86 -1.17 -8.81
CA LYS A 55 -4.40 -1.02 -8.75
C LYS A 55 -3.90 -0.31 -7.47
N SER A 56 -4.73 0.58 -6.90
CA SER A 56 -4.36 1.32 -5.69
C SER A 56 -4.14 0.45 -4.47
N LEU A 57 -4.79 -0.71 -4.39
CA LEU A 57 -4.59 -1.64 -3.27
C LEU A 57 -3.14 -2.14 -3.19
N ILE A 58 -2.44 -2.24 -4.34
CA ILE A 58 -1.06 -2.72 -4.39
C ILE A 58 -0.16 -1.76 -3.59
N PHE A 59 -0.21 -0.46 -3.88
CA PHE A 59 0.62 0.51 -3.15
C PHE A 59 0.07 0.87 -1.77
N GLN A 60 -1.23 0.72 -1.53
CA GLN A 60 -1.83 0.99 -0.21
C GLN A 60 -1.48 -0.07 0.83
N LEU A 61 -1.35 -1.34 0.44
CA LEU A 61 -0.96 -2.43 1.36
C LEU A 61 0.55 -2.46 1.63
N LEU A 62 1.34 -1.92 0.70
CA LEU A 62 2.79 -2.02 0.69
C LEU A 62 3.50 -1.53 1.96
N PRO A 63 3.08 -0.43 2.66
CA PRO A 63 3.74 0.02 3.88
C PRO A 63 3.78 -1.06 4.96
N TRP A 64 2.62 -1.63 5.31
CA TRP A 64 2.52 -2.66 6.34
C TRP A 64 3.14 -3.98 5.91
N LEU A 65 2.96 -4.34 4.63
CA LEU A 65 3.55 -5.56 4.08
C LEU A 65 5.08 -5.53 4.21
N MET A 66 5.72 -4.42 3.83
CA MET A 66 7.17 -4.26 3.94
C MET A 66 7.64 -4.07 5.38
N GLN A 67 6.86 -3.42 6.23
CA GLN A 67 7.18 -3.28 7.64
C GLN A 67 7.28 -4.65 8.32
N GLY A 68 6.35 -5.56 8.02
CA GLY A 68 6.39 -6.95 8.48
C GLY A 68 7.62 -7.69 7.98
N LYS A 69 7.91 -7.62 6.67
CA LYS A 69 9.11 -8.23 6.05
C LYS A 69 10.40 -7.84 6.75
N PHE A 70 10.60 -6.54 6.96
CA PHE A 70 11.83 -6.00 7.52
C PHE A 70 11.82 -5.96 9.06
N LYS A 71 10.73 -6.42 9.70
CA LYS A 71 10.53 -6.41 11.16
C LYS A 71 10.86 -5.04 11.78
N ARG A 72 10.43 -3.97 11.13
CA ARG A 72 10.73 -2.59 11.56
C ARG A 72 9.75 -2.09 12.60
N ALA A 73 10.28 -1.46 13.64
CA ALA A 73 9.50 -0.71 14.62
C ALA A 73 8.98 0.61 14.02
N ASP A 74 9.80 1.28 13.22
CA ASP A 74 9.43 2.54 12.56
C ASP A 74 8.43 2.31 11.41
N PRO A 75 7.49 3.24 11.19
CA PRO A 75 6.53 3.15 10.10
C PRO A 75 7.23 3.21 8.75
N MET A 76 6.80 2.36 7.83
CA MET A 76 7.22 2.42 6.43
C MET A 76 6.41 3.47 5.66
N ILE A 77 7.07 4.18 4.76
CA ILE A 77 6.46 5.21 3.92
C ILE A 77 6.52 4.75 2.47
N VAL A 78 5.40 4.92 1.74
CA VAL A 78 5.32 4.70 0.31
C VAL A 78 5.06 6.04 -0.36
N ILE A 79 5.90 6.39 -1.33
CA ILE A 79 5.77 7.61 -2.13
C ILE A 79 5.04 7.27 -3.41
N ILE A 80 3.93 7.97 -3.67
CA ILE A 80 3.10 7.75 -4.85
C ILE A 80 3.17 9.02 -5.71
N ALA A 81 3.76 8.90 -6.90
CA ALA A 81 3.76 9.96 -7.89
C ALA A 81 2.54 9.80 -8.81
N THR A 82 1.70 10.83 -8.89
CA THR A 82 0.54 10.85 -9.81
C THR A 82 0.48 12.17 -10.57
N PRO A 83 -0.02 12.18 -11.82
CA PRO A 83 -0.07 13.40 -12.62
C PRO A 83 -1.24 14.34 -12.27
N LEU A 84 -2.20 13.94 -11.43
CA LEU A 84 -3.45 14.67 -11.23
C LEU A 84 -3.73 14.96 -9.75
N ASN A 85 -3.86 16.24 -9.40
CA ASN A 85 -4.21 16.69 -8.05
C ASN A 85 -5.52 16.09 -7.55
N SER A 86 -6.55 16.01 -8.40
CA SER A 86 -7.85 15.42 -8.02
C SER A 86 -7.72 13.98 -7.52
N ILE A 87 -6.88 13.17 -8.17
CA ILE A 87 -6.62 11.79 -7.76
C ILE A 87 -5.91 11.75 -6.40
N MET A 88 -4.99 12.69 -6.14
CA MET A 88 -4.31 12.79 -4.84
C MET A 88 -5.29 13.07 -3.71
N HIS A 89 -6.17 14.07 -3.89
CA HIS A 89 -7.19 14.42 -2.89
C HIS A 89 -8.16 13.26 -2.63
N ASP A 90 -8.69 12.63 -3.67
CA ASP A 90 -9.64 11.51 -3.55
C ASP A 90 -9.03 10.32 -2.80
N GLN A 91 -7.77 10.01 -3.09
CA GLN A 91 -7.06 8.91 -2.42
C GLN A 91 -6.81 9.21 -0.94
N VAL A 92 -6.34 10.42 -0.62
CA VAL A 92 -6.11 10.83 0.78
C VAL A 92 -7.43 10.86 1.56
N GLN A 93 -8.53 11.36 0.98
CA GLN A 93 -9.83 11.35 1.63
C GLN A 93 -10.36 9.92 1.84
N SER A 94 -10.15 9.02 0.87
CA SER A 94 -10.51 7.60 1.00
C SER A 94 -9.75 6.90 2.13
N LEU A 95 -8.46 7.19 2.26
CA LEU A 95 -7.62 6.67 3.36
C LEU A 95 -8.00 7.27 4.71
N ALA A 96 -8.35 8.56 4.77
CA ALA A 96 -8.83 9.22 5.99
C ALA A 96 -10.09 8.54 6.55
N LYS A 97 -11.03 8.15 5.68
CA LYS A 97 -12.25 7.41 6.07
C LYS A 97 -11.95 6.05 6.70
N ARG A 98 -10.76 5.49 6.45
CA ARG A 98 -10.27 4.22 7.02
C ARG A 98 -9.33 4.42 8.21
N GLY A 99 -9.11 5.66 8.65
CA GLY A 99 -8.17 5.98 9.72
C GLY A 99 -6.70 5.75 9.34
N VAL A 100 -6.38 5.72 8.05
CA VAL A 100 -5.02 5.48 7.54
C VAL A 100 -4.27 6.80 7.37
N SER A 101 -3.01 6.83 7.81
CA SER A 101 -2.09 7.95 7.59
C SER A 101 -1.76 8.15 6.12
N ALA A 102 -2.07 9.32 5.58
CA ALA A 102 -1.58 9.76 4.28
C ALA A 102 -1.49 11.30 4.20
N CYS A 103 -0.67 11.78 3.28
CA CYS A 103 -0.62 13.18 2.91
C CYS A 103 -0.36 13.31 1.42
N TYR A 104 -0.62 14.48 0.87
CA TYR A 104 -0.24 14.82 -0.49
C TYR A 104 0.52 16.15 -0.50
N LEU A 105 1.40 16.28 -1.50
CA LEU A 105 2.01 17.53 -1.91
C LEU A 105 1.62 17.74 -3.36
N ASP A 106 0.86 18.80 -3.63
CA ASP A 106 0.41 19.08 -4.99
C ASP A 106 1.39 19.98 -5.76
N ILE A 107 1.14 20.15 -7.06
CA ILE A 107 2.00 20.94 -7.94
C ILE A 107 2.03 22.45 -7.61
N THR A 108 1.04 22.94 -6.86
CA THR A 108 0.98 24.33 -6.40
C THR A 108 1.76 24.54 -5.10
N GLY A 109 2.32 23.46 -4.53
CA GLY A 109 2.94 23.46 -3.22
C GLY A 109 1.94 23.42 -2.07
N SER A 110 0.65 23.18 -2.35
CA SER A 110 -0.35 22.99 -1.31
C SER A 110 -0.23 21.57 -0.73
N SER A 111 -0.44 21.47 0.57
CA SER A 111 -0.38 20.20 1.30
C SER A 111 -1.67 19.94 2.05
N GLY A 112 -2.10 18.68 2.08
CA GLY A 112 -3.16 18.21 2.96
C GLY A 112 -2.84 16.82 3.49
N ASN A 113 -3.44 16.46 4.62
CA ASN A 113 -3.13 15.26 5.37
C ASN A 113 -4.39 14.61 5.94
N THR A 114 -4.29 13.34 6.29
CA THR A 114 -5.36 12.58 6.98
C THR A 114 -5.38 12.84 8.49
N TYR A 115 -4.34 13.49 9.02
CA TYR A 115 -4.24 13.90 10.41
C TYR A 115 -4.03 15.40 10.49
N ASP A 116 -5.02 16.10 11.03
CA ASP A 116 -4.83 17.46 11.49
C ASP A 116 -3.96 17.41 12.74
N TYR A 117 -2.66 17.66 12.60
CA TYR A 117 -1.77 17.80 13.75
C TYR A 117 -2.16 19.11 14.43
N LYS A 118 -3.16 19.06 15.32
CA LYS A 118 -3.45 20.16 16.23
C LYS A 118 -2.17 20.43 17.02
N ARG A 119 -1.48 21.50 16.64
CA ARG A 119 -0.41 22.10 17.43
C ARG A 119 -0.96 22.54 18.78
#